data_AF-A0A971CRS7-F1
#
_entry.id   AF-A0A971CRS7-F1
#
_cell.length_a   1.000
_cell.length_b   1.000
_cell.length_c   1.000
_cell.angle_alpha   90.00
_cell.angle_beta   90.00
_cell.angle_gamma   90.00
#
_symmetry.space_group_name_H-M   'P 1'
#
loop_
_entity.id
_entity.type
_entity.pdbx_description
1 polymer ?
#
loop_
_entity_poly.entity_id
_entity_poly.type
_entity_poly.pdbx_seq_one_letter_code
_entity_poly.pdbx_strand_id
1 'polypeptide(L)'
;MMTTRKQDERTLSDSFSRRSFLGRAMQIGAAGWVLANAETLPGQTNRSRWQIGCYTRPWDQYEYRVALDAIAEAGYEYVGLMTTKSETRLVISVATPIEEAVRVGDEVRQRGLKVASVYGGDIPVAQSLKAGIEGLRKLIDNCAACGSTNLLMGGTGNKDLYEPYYKAITECCDYAAARGIGISVKPHGGFNATGPQCRQTIEMVGHQNFRIWYDPGNIYYYSNGELSPVEDAPTVDGLVTGMCVKDYRHPKDVAVTPGTGQVDFPAVFAKLRAGGFEGGPLIVECLDPGDLPHTLGEAIKARRFLEELTGQKSQNAARPAAAPMEAGVGVVDITPPMGYRMSGYFHERLSEGVSNPLHAKALVMRQGATKAAMVFCDIIGMSPEVSRAARRRAEAETGIPAANILLAATHSHTGPLYFGALRNHFHEQALTKHGQDPCESVDYASALADGIVQAIRQADAAMRPVRVEAAVAQQQGLSFNRRFHMADGTVRFNPGVLNPDIVRVAGPVDPQVGVVLFRTAAENAALAGLVNFALHLDTVGGTKYAADYPYYLEQDLCKTLGDDFTLLFGTGTCGDINHIDVTRRERLTTEHIGRTLAKTVADALAELKTAAPSLA
;
A
#
# COMPACT_ATOMS: atom_id res chain seq x y z
N MET A 1 37.92 21.93 59.29
CA MET A 1 38.29 23.19 58.59
C MET A 1 38.02 23.01 57.10
N MET A 2 37.24 23.92 56.53
CA MET A 2 37.09 24.27 55.10
C MET A 2 38.43 24.26 54.33
N THR A 3 38.59 24.20 53.01
CA THR A 3 37.80 24.06 51.76
C THR A 3 38.83 24.07 50.62
N THR A 4 38.55 23.41 49.47
CA THR A 4 38.69 23.85 48.04
C THR A 4 38.76 22.61 47.12
N ARG A 5 37.72 22.20 46.36
CA ARG A 5 37.33 22.58 44.96
C ARG A 5 38.49 22.48 43.96
N LYS A 6 38.53 21.58 42.96
CA LYS A 6 37.78 21.47 41.67
C LYS A 6 38.49 20.32 40.87
N GLN A 7 38.00 19.61 39.85
CA GLN A 7 36.76 19.47 39.08
C GLN A 7 36.95 18.19 38.22
N ASP A 8 35.92 17.35 38.08
CA ASP A 8 35.87 16.20 37.17
C ASP A 8 35.71 16.65 35.70
N GLU A 9 36.56 16.14 34.82
CA GLU A 9 36.36 16.14 33.36
C GLU A 9 35.60 14.88 32.93
N ARG A 10 34.28 15.01 32.75
CA ARG A 10 33.47 14.10 31.92
C ARG A 10 32.51 14.93 31.07
N THR A 11 32.69 14.90 29.76
CA THR A 11 31.77 15.21 28.64
C THR A 11 32.68 15.40 27.41
N LEU A 12 32.63 14.64 26.30
CA LEU A 12 31.54 14.40 25.36
C LEU A 12 31.90 13.17 24.49
N SER A 13 31.10 12.10 24.52
CA SER A 13 31.02 11.15 23.40
C SER A 13 29.61 10.58 23.36
N ASP A 14 28.64 11.42 22.99
CA ASP A 14 27.29 10.94 22.73
C ASP A 14 27.24 10.25 21.36
N SER A 15 26.91 8.97 21.43
CA SER A 15 26.75 8.05 20.32
C SER A 15 25.64 8.48 19.35
N PHE A 16 25.97 8.56 18.06
CA PHE A 16 24.98 8.65 16.99
C PHE A 16 24.24 7.32 16.87
N SER A 17 22.95 7.29 17.18
CA SER A 17 22.09 6.13 16.92
C SER A 17 21.38 6.28 15.56
N ARG A 18 21.07 5.15 14.89
CA ARG A 18 20.27 5.14 13.64
C ARG A 18 18.92 5.88 13.78
N ARG A 19 18.33 5.94 14.98
CA ARG A 19 17.11 6.70 15.25
C ARG A 19 17.32 8.22 15.24
N SER A 20 18.46 8.73 15.71
CA SER A 20 18.75 10.17 15.69
C SER A 20 19.12 10.69 14.29
N PHE A 21 19.68 9.83 13.44
CA PHE A 21 19.91 10.14 12.02
C PHE A 21 18.60 10.25 11.20
N LEU A 22 17.68 9.29 11.37
CA LEU A 22 16.39 9.30 10.68
C LEU A 22 15.49 10.47 11.13
N GLY A 23 15.53 10.85 12.40
CA GLY A 23 14.76 11.97 12.92
C GLY A 23 15.18 13.33 12.37
N ARG A 24 16.48 13.54 12.08
CA ARG A 24 16.97 14.81 11.50
C ARG A 24 16.84 14.89 9.98
N ALA A 25 16.85 13.76 9.27
CA ALA A 25 16.65 13.73 7.82
C ALA A 25 15.21 14.15 7.41
N MET A 26 14.19 13.87 8.24
CA MET A 26 12.82 14.32 7.98
C MET A 26 12.61 15.83 8.17
N GLN A 27 13.32 16.47 9.12
CA GLN A 27 13.16 17.91 9.37
C GLN A 27 13.74 18.79 8.25
N ILE A 28 14.76 18.33 7.54
CA ILE A 28 15.36 19.07 6.41
C ILE A 28 14.51 18.89 5.14
N GLY A 29 13.82 17.76 4.97
CA GLY A 29 12.92 17.52 3.84
C GLY A 29 11.63 18.36 3.87
N ALA A 30 11.07 18.64 5.06
CA ALA A 30 9.82 19.38 5.19
C ALA A 30 9.96 20.88 4.89
N ALA A 31 11.11 21.49 5.16
CA ALA A 31 11.32 22.92 4.90
C ALA A 31 11.61 23.24 3.41
N GLY A 32 12.15 22.28 2.66
CA GLY A 32 12.53 22.47 1.24
C GLY A 32 11.39 22.33 0.23
N TRP A 33 10.23 21.81 0.64
CA TRP A 33 9.10 21.53 -0.28
C TRP A 33 7.98 22.57 -0.24
N VAL A 34 7.99 23.50 0.72
CA VAL A 34 6.91 24.50 0.90
C VAL A 34 7.05 25.72 -0.04
N LEU A 35 8.19 25.90 -0.71
CA LEU A 35 8.46 27.13 -1.50
C LEU A 35 8.39 26.98 -3.03
N ALA A 36 7.88 25.87 -3.57
CA ALA A 36 7.86 25.65 -5.03
C ALA A 36 6.46 25.68 -5.70
N ASN A 37 5.37 25.94 -4.97
CA ASN A 37 4.01 25.98 -5.56
C ASN A 37 3.24 27.27 -5.23
N ALA A 38 3.94 28.40 -5.17
CA ALA A 38 3.32 29.72 -5.18
C ALA A 38 3.64 30.39 -6.52
N GLU A 39 2.86 30.07 -7.55
CA GLU A 39 2.42 30.99 -8.61
C GLU A 39 1.71 30.19 -9.71
N THR A 40 0.40 30.38 -9.83
CA THR A 40 -0.32 30.73 -11.07
C THR A 40 -1.83 30.59 -10.86
N LEU A 41 -2.52 31.72 -10.71
CA LEU A 41 -3.88 31.84 -11.24
C LEU A 41 -3.74 31.98 -12.77
N PRO A 42 -4.58 31.27 -13.55
CA PRO A 42 -5.40 32.02 -14.49
C PRO A 42 -6.85 31.52 -14.53
N GLY A 43 -7.75 32.46 -14.76
CA GLY A 43 -9.17 32.22 -14.94
C GLY A 43 -9.55 31.57 -16.27
N GLN A 44 -10.80 31.09 -16.26
CA GLN A 44 -11.66 30.71 -17.40
C GLN A 44 -11.19 29.55 -18.28
N THR A 45 -11.64 28.33 -17.96
CA THR A 45 -12.76 27.62 -18.63
C THR A 45 -12.71 26.16 -18.17
N ASN A 46 -13.23 25.85 -17.00
CA ASN A 46 -13.53 24.46 -16.66
C ASN A 46 -14.71 24.49 -15.68
N ARG A 47 -15.85 23.92 -16.07
CA ARG A 47 -16.99 23.76 -15.16
C ARG A 47 -16.48 23.07 -13.90
N SER A 48 -16.80 23.60 -12.72
CA SER A 48 -16.32 23.09 -11.44
C SER A 48 -16.67 21.61 -11.28
N ARG A 49 -15.64 20.75 -11.33
CA ARG A 49 -15.78 19.29 -11.14
C ARG A 49 -16.22 19.03 -9.70
N TRP A 50 -17.30 18.28 -9.49
CA TRP A 50 -17.71 17.78 -8.19
C TRP A 50 -16.70 16.76 -7.67
N GLN A 51 -16.40 16.86 -6.38
CA GLN A 51 -15.50 15.97 -5.65
C GLN A 51 -16.36 14.88 -4.97
N ILE A 52 -16.61 13.79 -5.70
CA ILE A 52 -17.47 12.68 -5.25
C ILE A 52 -16.66 11.76 -4.33
N GLY A 53 -17.12 11.59 -3.10
CA GLY A 53 -16.47 10.78 -2.08
C GLY A 53 -17.44 10.07 -1.15
N CYS A 54 -16.89 9.32 -0.19
CA CYS A 54 -17.65 8.66 0.86
C CYS A 54 -16.97 8.88 2.22
N TYR A 55 -17.75 9.06 3.28
CA TYR A 55 -17.23 9.09 4.65
C TYR A 55 -16.89 7.67 5.11
N THR A 56 -16.00 7.53 6.10
CA THR A 56 -15.69 6.24 6.74
C THR A 56 -16.88 5.64 7.50
N ARG A 57 -17.92 6.44 7.76
CA ARG A 57 -19.06 6.12 8.62
C ARG A 57 -19.83 4.83 8.27
N PRO A 58 -20.07 4.45 7.01
CA PRO A 58 -20.77 3.19 6.71
C PRO A 58 -20.05 1.93 7.22
N TRP A 59 -18.77 2.05 7.57
CA TRP A 59 -17.95 0.97 8.11
C TRP A 59 -17.56 1.21 9.58
N ASP A 60 -18.36 1.94 10.36
CA ASP A 60 -17.99 2.37 11.71
C ASP A 60 -17.86 1.24 12.77
N GLN A 61 -18.27 0.02 12.43
CA GLN A 61 -17.98 -1.19 13.21
C GLN A 61 -16.56 -1.74 13.00
N TYR A 62 -15.81 -1.20 12.04
CA TYR A 62 -14.45 -1.59 11.69
C TYR A 62 -13.45 -0.45 11.93
N GLU A 63 -12.16 -0.81 11.96
CA GLU A 63 -11.07 0.17 11.90
C GLU A 63 -11.12 0.92 10.56
N TYR A 64 -10.74 2.20 10.57
CA TYR A 64 -10.91 3.09 9.41
C TYR A 64 -10.18 2.60 8.16
N ARG A 65 -9.11 1.82 8.29
CA ARG A 65 -8.38 1.22 7.16
C ARG A 65 -9.27 0.33 6.30
N VAL A 66 -10.17 -0.43 6.92
CA VAL A 66 -11.16 -1.25 6.21
C VAL A 66 -12.10 -0.38 5.40
N ALA A 67 -12.52 0.75 5.97
CA ALA A 67 -13.33 1.74 5.25
C ALA A 67 -12.54 2.34 4.07
N LEU A 68 -11.26 2.70 4.27
CA LEU A 68 -10.42 3.26 3.20
C LEU A 68 -10.25 2.27 2.03
N ASP A 69 -10.02 0.98 2.33
CA ASP A 69 -9.92 -0.08 1.32
C ASP A 69 -11.23 -0.17 0.53
N ALA A 70 -12.38 -0.23 1.21
CA ALA A 70 -13.69 -0.33 0.58
C ALA A 70 -14.07 0.91 -0.24
N ILE A 71 -13.70 2.11 0.22
CA ILE A 71 -13.96 3.38 -0.50
C ILE A 71 -13.12 3.44 -1.78
N ALA A 72 -11.86 3.02 -1.72
CA ALA A 72 -11.00 2.93 -2.90
C ALA A 72 -11.52 1.86 -3.88
N GLU A 73 -11.88 0.67 -3.39
CA GLU A 73 -12.45 -0.42 -4.19
C GLU A 73 -13.78 -0.03 -4.85
N ALA A 74 -14.63 0.73 -4.14
CA ALA A 74 -15.87 1.26 -4.69
C ALA A 74 -15.64 2.24 -5.85
N GLY A 75 -14.42 2.78 -5.99
CA GLY A 75 -14.00 3.68 -7.08
C GLY A 75 -14.18 5.17 -6.78
N TYR A 76 -14.27 5.57 -5.52
CA TYR A 76 -14.26 6.98 -5.14
C TYR A 76 -12.88 7.61 -5.31
N GLU A 77 -12.82 8.91 -5.61
CA GLU A 77 -11.58 9.70 -5.63
C GLU A 77 -11.32 10.38 -4.27
N TYR A 78 -12.40 10.67 -3.53
CA TYR A 78 -12.36 11.41 -2.29
C TYR A 78 -12.86 10.58 -1.11
N VAL A 79 -12.31 10.85 0.07
CA VAL A 79 -12.76 10.29 1.35
C VAL A 79 -13.08 11.40 2.34
N GLY A 80 -14.12 11.19 3.12
CA GLY A 80 -14.35 11.93 4.34
C GLY A 80 -13.96 11.10 5.57
N LEU A 81 -13.20 11.68 6.49
CA LEU A 81 -12.82 11.00 7.73
C LEU A 81 -13.85 11.32 8.82
N MET A 82 -14.60 10.32 9.28
CA MET A 82 -15.67 10.50 10.27
C MET A 82 -15.62 9.38 11.30
N THR A 83 -16.70 8.61 11.48
CA THR A 83 -16.79 7.60 12.51
C THR A 83 -16.04 6.34 12.11
N THR A 84 -15.53 5.66 13.12
CA THR A 84 -14.76 4.41 13.00
C THR A 84 -14.87 3.67 14.33
N LYS A 85 -14.52 2.38 14.33
CA LYS A 85 -14.20 1.68 15.57
C LYS A 85 -12.88 2.23 16.10
N SER A 86 -12.96 3.00 17.18
CA SER A 86 -11.84 3.55 17.96
C SER A 86 -12.37 3.97 19.33
N GLU A 87 -11.48 4.28 20.28
CA GLU A 87 -11.88 4.77 21.61
C GLU A 87 -12.73 6.05 21.53
N THR A 88 -12.42 6.94 20.59
CA THR A 88 -13.12 8.22 20.41
C THR A 88 -14.30 8.13 19.44
N ARG A 89 -14.53 6.95 18.83
CA ARG A 89 -15.48 6.71 17.74
C ARG A 89 -15.22 7.54 16.48
N LEU A 90 -14.10 8.28 16.40
CA LEU A 90 -13.70 9.14 15.28
C LEU A 90 -12.32 8.74 14.76
N VAL A 91 -12.08 8.99 13.47
CA VAL A 91 -10.75 8.81 12.86
C VAL A 91 -9.78 9.88 13.35
N ILE A 92 -10.22 11.15 13.35
CA ILE A 92 -9.49 12.29 13.88
C ILE A 92 -10.36 12.96 14.94
N SER A 93 -9.80 13.21 16.11
CA SER A 93 -10.46 13.91 17.22
C SER A 93 -9.49 14.89 17.88
N VAL A 94 -9.97 15.65 18.88
CA VAL A 94 -9.11 16.49 19.73
C VAL A 94 -8.05 15.66 20.46
N ALA A 95 -8.29 14.36 20.71
CA ALA A 95 -7.32 13.48 21.35
C ALA A 95 -6.20 13.04 20.40
N THR A 96 -6.47 12.97 19.09
CA THR A 96 -5.53 12.44 18.09
C THR A 96 -4.21 13.23 18.05
N PRO A 97 -3.05 12.56 18.25
CA PRO A 97 -1.74 13.16 18.04
C PRO A 97 -1.50 13.53 16.58
N ILE A 98 -0.68 14.56 16.35
CA ILE A 98 -0.42 15.06 14.99
C ILE A 98 0.26 14.00 14.11
N GLU A 99 1.12 13.17 14.69
CA GLU A 99 1.81 12.07 13.98
C GLU A 99 0.84 11.00 13.51
N GLU A 100 -0.25 10.78 14.24
CA GLU A 100 -1.31 9.88 13.83
C GLU A 100 -2.12 10.49 12.68
N ALA A 101 -2.43 11.79 12.73
CA ALA A 101 -3.09 12.49 11.64
C ALA A 101 -2.27 12.45 10.33
N VAL A 102 -0.94 12.62 10.40
CA VAL A 102 -0.04 12.43 9.26
C VAL A 102 -0.15 11.02 8.69
N ARG A 103 -0.10 10.00 9.57
CA ARG A 103 -0.20 8.58 9.15
C ARG A 103 -1.53 8.28 8.47
N VAL A 104 -2.64 8.79 8.99
CA VAL A 104 -3.95 8.67 8.34
C VAL A 104 -3.91 9.27 6.94
N GLY A 105 -3.32 10.46 6.78
CA GLY A 105 -3.12 11.09 5.47
C GLY A 105 -2.28 10.24 4.50
N ASP A 106 -1.19 9.63 4.99
CA ASP A 106 -0.35 8.74 4.19
C ASP A 106 -1.11 7.49 3.74
N GLU A 107 -1.89 6.87 4.63
CA GLU A 107 -2.69 5.69 4.33
C GLU A 107 -3.82 5.97 3.32
N VAL A 108 -4.40 7.17 3.37
CA VAL A 108 -5.35 7.65 2.35
C VAL A 108 -4.66 7.79 0.99
N ARG A 109 -3.49 8.45 0.93
CA ARG A 109 -2.74 8.66 -0.32
C ARG A 109 -2.25 7.36 -0.94
N GLN A 110 -1.83 6.39 -0.13
CA GLN A 110 -1.41 5.05 -0.60
C GLN A 110 -2.52 4.31 -1.37
N ARG A 111 -3.79 4.66 -1.12
CA ARG A 111 -4.97 4.09 -1.80
C ARG A 111 -5.45 4.95 -2.96
N GLY A 112 -4.71 5.99 -3.34
CA GLY A 112 -5.10 6.91 -4.41
C GLY A 112 -6.26 7.83 -4.05
N LEU A 113 -6.62 7.93 -2.77
CA LEU A 113 -7.71 8.78 -2.28
C LEU A 113 -7.20 10.16 -1.87
N LYS A 114 -8.12 11.15 -1.82
CA LYS A 114 -7.89 12.50 -1.28
C LYS A 114 -8.84 12.81 -0.14
N VAL A 115 -8.36 13.40 0.94
CA VAL A 115 -9.22 13.80 2.07
C VAL A 115 -9.99 15.06 1.70
N ALA A 116 -11.32 14.96 1.57
CA ALA A 116 -12.17 16.12 1.30
C ALA A 116 -12.60 16.84 2.59
N SER A 117 -12.88 16.08 3.65
CA SER A 117 -13.40 16.61 4.90
C SER A 117 -13.05 15.70 6.08
N VAL A 118 -12.89 16.31 7.25
CA VAL A 118 -12.82 15.61 8.55
C VAL A 118 -14.00 16.05 9.40
N TYR A 119 -14.71 15.11 10.05
CA TYR A 119 -15.71 15.45 11.07
C TYR A 119 -15.03 15.62 12.42
N GLY A 120 -15.06 16.84 12.96
CA GLY A 120 -14.31 17.23 14.16
C GLY A 120 -14.91 16.77 15.48
N GLY A 121 -16.19 16.39 15.49
CA GLY A 121 -16.93 16.12 16.73
C GLY A 121 -17.04 17.34 17.64
N ASP A 122 -17.01 17.11 18.95
CA ASP A 122 -17.09 18.15 19.96
C ASP A 122 -15.72 18.73 20.33
N ILE A 123 -15.74 20.01 20.72
CA ILE A 123 -14.60 20.72 21.30
C ILE A 123 -14.84 20.98 22.79
N PRO A 124 -13.80 21.05 23.65
CA PRO A 124 -13.96 21.06 25.10
C PRO A 124 -14.38 22.42 25.70
N VAL A 125 -15.34 23.11 25.06
CA VAL A 125 -15.87 24.40 25.54
C VAL A 125 -16.60 24.31 26.87
N ALA A 126 -17.10 23.13 27.23
CA ALA A 126 -17.67 22.86 28.55
C ALA A 126 -16.64 23.00 29.69
N GLN A 127 -15.35 22.85 29.38
CA GLN A 127 -14.27 23.08 30.36
C GLN A 127 -13.94 24.57 30.47
N SER A 128 -13.76 25.24 29.34
CA SER A 128 -13.64 26.69 29.21
C SER A 128 -13.61 27.10 27.74
N LEU A 129 -13.88 28.37 27.44
CA LEU A 129 -13.67 28.93 26.10
C LEU A 129 -12.24 28.70 25.59
N LYS A 130 -11.24 28.89 26.46
CA LYS A 130 -9.82 28.68 26.13
C LYS A 130 -9.54 27.24 25.71
N ALA A 131 -10.04 26.26 26.47
CA ALA A 131 -9.91 24.85 26.12
C ALA A 131 -10.57 24.54 24.77
N GLY A 132 -11.75 25.13 24.51
CA GLY A 132 -12.42 25.03 23.22
C GLY A 132 -11.57 25.53 22.04
N ILE A 133 -10.97 26.71 22.18
CA ILE A 133 -10.07 27.30 21.17
C ILE A 133 -8.85 26.42 20.93
N GLU A 134 -8.20 25.95 22.00
CA GLU A 134 -7.01 25.08 21.89
C GLU A 134 -7.37 23.73 21.24
N GLY A 135 -8.50 23.14 21.61
CA GLY A 135 -8.99 21.90 21.01
C GLY A 135 -9.32 22.05 19.52
N LEU A 136 -9.96 23.16 19.14
CA LEU A 136 -10.28 23.45 17.75
C LEU A 136 -9.02 23.70 16.90
N ARG A 137 -8.03 24.43 17.43
CA ARG A 137 -6.73 24.61 16.76
C ARG A 137 -6.03 23.28 16.50
N LYS A 138 -6.05 22.37 17.47
CA LYS A 138 -5.48 21.02 17.31
C LYS A 138 -6.21 20.22 16.21
N LEU A 139 -7.53 20.30 16.14
CA LEU A 139 -8.30 19.69 15.04
C LEU A 139 -7.92 20.28 13.68
N ILE A 140 -7.77 21.61 13.59
CA ILE A 140 -7.34 22.29 12.37
C ILE A 140 -5.95 21.81 11.93
N ASP A 141 -5.00 21.73 12.85
CA ASP A 141 -3.64 21.23 12.57
C ASP A 141 -3.68 19.76 12.09
N ASN A 142 -4.49 18.92 12.74
CA ASN A 142 -4.69 17.53 12.31
C ASN A 142 -5.33 17.42 10.92
N CYS A 143 -6.28 18.29 10.58
CA CYS A 143 -6.88 18.36 9.24
C CYS A 143 -5.83 18.71 8.19
N ALA A 144 -4.99 19.71 8.46
CA ALA A 144 -3.90 20.07 7.55
C ALA A 144 -2.89 18.92 7.40
N ALA A 145 -2.53 18.26 8.50
CA ALA A 145 -1.60 17.14 8.50
C ALA A 145 -2.09 15.91 7.71
N CYS A 146 -3.39 15.59 7.77
CA CYS A 146 -3.96 14.50 6.97
C CYS A 146 -4.29 14.91 5.53
N GLY A 147 -4.12 16.19 5.17
CA GLY A 147 -4.36 16.72 3.83
C GLY A 147 -5.83 17.04 3.52
N SER A 148 -6.66 17.23 4.55
CA SER A 148 -8.04 17.73 4.39
C SER A 148 -8.05 19.19 3.97
N THR A 149 -9.14 19.63 3.33
CA THR A 149 -9.40 21.06 3.04
C THR A 149 -10.54 21.63 3.88
N ASN A 150 -11.27 20.78 4.60
CA ASN A 150 -12.41 21.19 5.42
C ASN A 150 -12.48 20.44 6.76
N LEU A 151 -12.81 21.18 7.81
CA LEU A 151 -13.21 20.68 9.12
C LEU A 151 -14.72 20.88 9.29
N LEU A 152 -15.45 19.77 9.32
CA LEU A 152 -16.90 19.73 9.49
C LEU A 152 -17.27 19.63 10.97
N MET A 153 -18.04 20.59 11.46
CA MET A 153 -18.55 20.67 12.82
C MET A 153 -20.03 20.30 12.88
N GLY A 154 -20.41 19.56 13.92
CA GLY A 154 -21.81 19.18 14.18
C GLY A 154 -22.66 20.28 14.79
N GLY A 155 -22.05 21.35 15.31
CA GLY A 155 -22.74 22.32 16.15
C GLY A 155 -22.99 21.76 17.56
N THR A 156 -23.86 22.43 18.33
CA THR A 156 -24.21 21.99 19.68
C THR A 156 -25.70 22.17 19.95
N GLY A 157 -26.32 21.15 20.55
CA GLY A 157 -27.70 21.23 21.06
C GLY A 157 -27.80 21.77 22.48
N ASN A 158 -26.66 21.98 23.16
CA ASN A 158 -26.66 22.53 24.52
C ASN A 158 -26.73 24.06 24.46
N LYS A 159 -27.83 24.62 24.96
CA LYS A 159 -28.10 26.06 24.96
C LYS A 159 -27.01 26.86 25.69
N ASP A 160 -26.50 26.32 26.80
CA ASP A 160 -25.50 27.01 27.63
C ASP A 160 -24.11 27.03 26.97
N LEU A 161 -23.88 26.12 26.02
CA LEU A 161 -22.62 26.02 25.28
C LEU A 161 -22.68 26.68 23.90
N TYR A 162 -23.87 27.07 23.41
CA TYR A 162 -24.04 27.59 22.06
C TYR A 162 -23.15 28.81 21.78
N GLU A 163 -23.23 29.85 22.61
CA GLU A 163 -22.39 31.05 22.45
C GLU A 163 -20.89 30.74 22.61
N PRO A 164 -20.41 30.06 23.67
CA PRO A 164 -19.01 29.67 23.79
C PRO A 164 -18.47 28.83 22.62
N TYR A 165 -19.28 27.92 22.07
CA TYR A 165 -18.91 27.05 20.96
C TYR A 165 -18.61 27.84 19.70
N TYR A 166 -19.53 28.72 19.29
CA TYR A 166 -19.34 29.52 18.09
C TYR A 166 -18.36 30.68 18.30
N LYS A 167 -18.17 31.16 19.53
CA LYS A 167 -17.06 32.06 19.85
C LYS A 167 -15.70 31.37 19.65
N ALA A 168 -15.54 30.12 20.09
CA ALA A 168 -14.31 29.36 19.82
C ALA A 168 -14.05 29.18 18.31
N ILE A 169 -15.10 28.92 17.52
CA ILE A 169 -15.01 28.86 16.05
C ILE A 169 -14.55 30.20 15.47
N THR A 170 -15.17 31.31 15.90
CA THR A 170 -14.82 32.67 15.45
C THR A 170 -13.33 32.95 15.69
N GLU A 171 -12.83 32.67 16.88
CA GLU A 171 -11.41 32.87 17.27
C GLU A 171 -10.41 31.97 16.53
N CYS A 172 -10.88 30.92 15.87
CA CYS A 172 -10.05 29.98 15.10
C CYS A 172 -10.19 30.16 13.59
N CYS A 173 -11.09 31.01 13.10
CA CYS A 173 -11.39 31.14 11.68
C CYS A 173 -10.17 31.58 10.85
N ASP A 174 -9.46 32.63 11.29
CA ASP A 174 -8.23 33.10 10.64
C ASP A 174 -7.10 32.06 10.73
N TYR A 175 -6.99 31.38 11.87
CA TYR A 175 -6.00 30.32 12.08
C TYR A 175 -6.18 29.16 11.09
N ALA A 176 -7.44 28.77 10.85
CA ALA A 176 -7.81 27.75 9.87
C ALA A 176 -7.52 28.23 8.44
N ALA A 177 -7.87 29.48 8.10
CA ALA A 177 -7.63 30.05 6.79
C ALA A 177 -6.14 30.07 6.44
N ALA A 178 -5.27 30.45 7.38
CA ALA A 178 -3.82 30.45 7.22
C ALA A 178 -3.22 29.05 6.95
N ARG A 179 -3.98 27.98 7.20
CA ARG A 179 -3.60 26.58 6.94
C ARG A 179 -4.34 25.97 5.75
N GLY A 180 -5.13 26.76 5.03
CA GLY A 180 -5.96 26.28 3.93
C GLY A 180 -7.11 25.38 4.36
N ILE A 181 -7.57 25.49 5.61
CA ILE A 181 -8.69 24.72 6.16
C ILE A 181 -9.94 25.60 6.25
N GLY A 182 -10.99 25.23 5.52
CA GLY A 182 -12.33 25.75 5.75
C GLY A 182 -12.96 25.14 7.00
N ILE A 183 -13.74 25.91 7.75
CA ILE A 183 -14.59 25.37 8.82
C ILE A 183 -16.03 25.40 8.33
N SER A 184 -16.77 24.31 8.54
CA SER A 184 -18.18 24.27 8.17
C SER A 184 -19.06 23.70 9.26
N VAL A 185 -20.33 24.08 9.22
CA VAL A 185 -21.40 23.47 10.02
C VAL A 185 -22.43 22.83 9.10
N LYS A 186 -23.06 21.76 9.56
CA LYS A 186 -24.15 21.12 8.83
C LYS A 186 -25.46 21.12 9.62
N PRO A 187 -26.60 20.94 8.95
CA PRO A 187 -27.84 20.56 9.62
C PRO A 187 -27.60 19.35 10.54
N HIS A 188 -27.72 19.48 11.87
CA HIS A 188 -27.41 18.39 12.81
C HIS A 188 -28.15 18.49 14.17
N GLY A 189 -29.40 18.95 14.15
CA GLY A 189 -30.26 19.01 15.33
C GLY A 189 -30.01 20.22 16.22
N GLY A 190 -30.74 20.30 17.33
CA GLY A 190 -30.62 21.41 18.28
C GLY A 190 -30.87 22.77 17.62
N PHE A 191 -29.86 23.64 17.66
CA PHE A 191 -29.91 25.01 17.15
C PHE A 191 -29.36 25.17 15.73
N ASN A 192 -29.09 24.06 15.03
CA ASN A 192 -28.66 24.03 13.63
C ASN A 192 -29.32 22.84 12.92
N ALA A 193 -30.60 22.60 13.15
CA ALA A 193 -31.35 21.50 12.53
C ALA A 193 -31.80 21.81 11.09
N THR A 194 -31.98 23.09 10.75
CA THR A 194 -32.51 23.56 9.46
C THR A 194 -31.57 24.56 8.79
N GLY A 195 -31.78 24.82 7.50
CA GLY A 195 -31.06 25.83 6.73
C GLY A 195 -31.11 27.23 7.34
N PRO A 196 -32.28 27.76 7.76
CA PRO A 196 -32.38 29.06 8.44
C PRO A 196 -31.54 29.14 9.72
N GLN A 197 -31.54 28.06 10.51
CA GLN A 197 -30.76 28.00 11.76
C GLN A 197 -29.25 27.95 11.49
N CYS A 198 -28.84 27.19 10.47
CA CYS A 198 -27.46 27.19 9.99
C CYS A 198 -27.05 28.59 9.48
N ARG A 199 -27.89 29.27 8.68
CA ARG A 199 -27.63 30.66 8.22
C ARG A 199 -27.44 31.62 9.39
N GLN A 200 -28.34 31.59 10.37
CA GLN A 200 -28.23 32.43 11.56
C GLN A 200 -26.89 32.23 12.27
N THR A 201 -26.41 30.98 12.32
CA THR A 201 -25.12 30.64 12.90
C THR A 201 -23.95 31.22 12.07
N ILE A 202 -24.01 31.13 10.73
CA ILE A 202 -23.01 31.75 9.85
C ILE A 202 -22.97 33.28 10.05
N GLU A 203 -24.14 33.92 10.08
CA GLU A 203 -24.27 35.37 10.26
C GLU A 203 -23.75 35.83 11.62
N MET A 204 -24.01 35.06 12.68
CA MET A 204 -23.49 35.30 14.02
C MET A 204 -21.97 35.24 14.07
N VAL A 205 -21.35 34.24 13.43
CA VAL A 205 -19.88 34.12 13.35
C VAL A 205 -19.29 35.20 12.46
N GLY A 206 -19.99 35.59 11.39
CA GLY A 206 -19.64 36.76 10.57
C GLY A 206 -18.32 36.63 9.80
N HIS A 207 -17.82 35.42 9.57
CA HIS A 207 -16.49 35.18 9.00
C HIS A 207 -16.53 34.46 7.65
N GLN A 208 -15.64 34.81 6.71
CA GLN A 208 -15.64 34.23 5.36
C GLN A 208 -15.18 32.77 5.30
N ASN A 209 -14.34 32.35 6.25
CA ASN A 209 -13.83 30.98 6.34
C ASN A 209 -14.76 30.01 7.11
N PHE A 210 -15.96 30.46 7.51
CA PHE A 210 -16.98 29.62 8.14
C PHE A 210 -18.22 29.52 7.25
N ARG A 211 -18.55 28.31 6.81
CA ARG A 211 -19.54 28.05 5.75
C ARG A 211 -20.44 26.85 6.05
N ILE A 212 -21.38 26.53 5.14
CA ILE A 212 -22.34 25.45 5.34
C ILE A 212 -21.91 24.21 4.55
N TRP A 213 -21.94 23.06 5.22
CA TRP A 213 -21.87 21.74 4.60
C TRP A 213 -23.28 21.14 4.63
N TYR A 214 -24.02 21.23 3.53
CA TYR A 214 -25.46 20.94 3.55
C TYR A 214 -25.74 19.44 3.71
N ASP A 215 -26.82 19.06 4.40
CA ASP A 215 -27.17 17.67 4.70
C ASP A 215 -28.69 17.48 4.56
N PRO A 216 -29.19 17.06 3.38
CA PRO A 216 -30.62 16.99 3.11
C PRO A 216 -31.32 15.88 3.90
N GLY A 217 -30.64 14.75 4.16
CA GLY A 217 -31.20 13.68 4.99
C GLY A 217 -31.44 14.15 6.42
N ASN A 218 -30.55 14.98 6.97
CA ASN A 218 -30.75 15.55 8.30
C ASN A 218 -31.92 16.55 8.37
N ILE A 219 -32.22 17.30 7.31
CA ILE A 219 -33.42 18.18 7.28
C ILE A 219 -34.69 17.36 7.54
N TYR A 220 -34.86 16.24 6.83
CA TYR A 220 -35.97 15.33 7.11
C TYR A 220 -35.87 14.68 8.50
N TYR A 221 -34.69 14.23 8.90
CA TYR A 221 -34.52 13.54 10.18
C TYR A 221 -34.96 14.39 11.38
N TYR A 222 -34.51 15.65 11.44
CA TYR A 222 -34.81 16.55 12.56
C TYR A 222 -36.17 17.21 12.49
N SER A 223 -36.76 17.34 11.29
CA SER A 223 -38.16 17.76 11.12
C SER A 223 -39.14 16.60 11.20
N ASN A 224 -38.68 15.37 11.47
CA ASN A 224 -39.53 14.16 11.46
C ASN A 224 -40.26 13.92 10.12
N GLY A 225 -39.67 14.35 9.01
CA GLY A 225 -40.26 14.26 7.67
C GLY A 225 -41.11 15.47 7.26
N GLU A 226 -41.32 16.45 8.14
CA GLU A 226 -42.23 17.56 7.91
C GLU A 226 -41.66 18.66 7.01
N LEU A 227 -40.34 18.88 7.04
CA LEU A 227 -39.67 19.90 6.22
C LEU A 227 -38.93 19.26 5.06
N SER A 228 -39.29 19.64 3.83
CA SER A 228 -38.61 19.16 2.63
C SER A 228 -37.24 19.85 2.45
N PRO A 229 -36.16 19.11 2.15
CA PRO A 229 -34.87 19.70 1.79
C PRO A 229 -34.93 20.57 0.53
N VAL A 230 -35.93 20.38 -0.34
CA VAL A 230 -36.17 21.23 -1.53
C VAL A 230 -36.68 22.61 -1.14
N GLU A 231 -37.46 22.70 -0.05
CA GLU A 231 -37.96 23.96 0.51
C GLU A 231 -36.91 24.64 1.39
N ASP A 232 -36.10 23.85 2.09
CA ASP A 232 -35.05 24.36 2.98
C ASP A 232 -33.81 24.86 2.21
N ALA A 233 -33.41 24.21 1.11
CA ALA A 233 -32.18 24.53 0.39
C ALA A 233 -32.01 26.01 -0.03
N PRO A 234 -33.04 26.71 -0.56
CA PRO A 234 -32.94 28.15 -0.89
C PRO A 234 -32.56 29.04 0.30
N THR A 235 -32.85 28.59 1.53
CA THR A 235 -32.53 29.37 2.72
C THR A 235 -31.04 29.45 2.98
N VAL A 236 -30.19 28.67 2.31
CA VAL A 236 -28.72 28.68 2.47
C VAL A 236 -27.97 29.16 1.22
N ASP A 237 -28.67 29.85 0.30
CA ASP A 237 -28.08 30.45 -0.90
C ASP A 237 -26.83 31.29 -0.57
N GLY A 238 -25.77 31.09 -1.35
CA GLY A 238 -24.47 31.74 -1.24
C GLY A 238 -23.54 31.20 -0.14
N LEU A 239 -23.99 30.22 0.68
CA LEU A 239 -23.25 29.79 1.87
C LEU A 239 -22.71 28.35 1.81
N VAL A 240 -23.18 27.53 0.86
CA VAL A 240 -22.85 26.10 0.79
C VAL A 240 -21.48 25.88 0.12
N THR A 241 -20.61 25.15 0.79
CA THR A 241 -19.26 24.79 0.27
C THR A 241 -19.02 23.29 0.14
N GLY A 242 -19.97 22.46 0.60
CA GLY A 242 -19.92 21.01 0.50
C GLY A 242 -21.25 20.38 0.90
N MET A 243 -21.41 19.08 0.67
CA MET A 243 -22.62 18.35 1.01
C MET A 243 -22.31 16.98 1.63
N CYS A 244 -22.99 16.67 2.73
CA CYS A 244 -23.17 15.31 3.20
C CYS A 244 -24.31 14.69 2.37
N VAL A 245 -23.97 13.80 1.45
CA VAL A 245 -24.99 13.11 0.65
C VAL A 245 -25.59 12.01 1.53
N LYS A 246 -26.76 12.31 2.10
CA LYS A 246 -27.49 11.45 3.02
C LYS A 246 -28.96 11.42 2.61
N ASP A 247 -29.49 10.21 2.46
CA ASP A 247 -30.90 9.99 2.20
C ASP A 247 -31.69 9.80 3.49
N TYR A 248 -33.00 9.70 3.37
CA TYR A 248 -33.91 9.51 4.48
C TYR A 248 -35.04 8.56 4.11
N ARG A 249 -35.42 7.70 5.06
CA ARG A 249 -36.65 6.90 5.00
C ARG A 249 -37.45 7.16 6.26
N HIS A 250 -38.75 7.43 6.09
CA HIS A 250 -39.63 7.63 7.23
C HIS A 250 -39.96 6.28 7.90
N PRO A 251 -40.02 6.22 9.25
CA PRO A 251 -39.67 7.27 10.21
C PRO A 251 -38.20 7.23 10.65
N LYS A 252 -37.53 8.39 10.67
CA LYS A 252 -36.21 8.61 11.32
C LYS A 252 -35.12 7.60 10.95
N ASP A 253 -35.11 7.10 9.72
CA ASP A 253 -34.04 6.25 9.20
C ASP A 253 -33.20 7.04 8.20
N VAL A 254 -31.89 7.07 8.43
CA VAL A 254 -30.88 7.70 7.55
C VAL A 254 -29.83 6.70 7.10
N ALA A 255 -29.88 5.45 7.56
CA ALA A 255 -29.01 4.36 7.14
C ALA A 255 -29.52 3.81 5.79
N VAL A 256 -29.56 4.70 4.80
CA VAL A 256 -30.21 4.49 3.51
C VAL A 256 -29.24 4.96 2.42
N THR A 257 -29.07 4.14 1.39
CA THR A 257 -28.24 4.48 0.23
C THR A 257 -28.84 5.65 -0.53
N PRO A 258 -28.08 6.74 -0.81
CA PRO A 258 -28.55 7.87 -1.61
C PRO A 258 -29.20 7.45 -2.93
N GLY A 259 -30.39 7.97 -3.18
CA GLY A 259 -31.21 7.65 -4.36
C GLY A 259 -32.23 6.54 -4.14
N THR A 260 -32.32 6.01 -2.92
CA THR A 260 -33.29 4.94 -2.56
C THR A 260 -34.28 5.34 -1.47
N GLY A 261 -34.12 6.53 -0.89
CA GLY A 261 -35.02 7.11 0.11
C GLY A 261 -35.95 8.18 -0.45
N GLN A 262 -36.23 9.18 0.37
CA GLN A 262 -37.24 10.23 0.13
C GLN A 262 -36.64 11.55 -0.33
N VAL A 263 -35.32 11.72 -0.28
CA VAL A 263 -34.69 12.97 -0.73
C VAL A 263 -34.77 13.08 -2.25
N ASP A 264 -35.48 14.09 -2.75
CA ASP A 264 -35.46 14.49 -4.17
C ASP A 264 -34.14 15.21 -4.49
N PHE A 265 -33.06 14.43 -4.63
CA PHE A 265 -31.73 14.96 -4.92
C PHE A 265 -31.68 15.84 -6.18
N PRO A 266 -32.31 15.48 -7.33
CA PRO A 266 -32.40 16.38 -8.49
C PRO A 266 -32.96 17.76 -8.16
N ALA A 267 -34.09 17.83 -7.43
CA ALA A 267 -34.69 19.10 -7.05
C ALA A 267 -33.82 19.87 -6.04
N VAL A 268 -33.26 19.21 -5.04
CA VAL A 268 -32.34 19.83 -4.07
C VAL A 268 -31.11 20.40 -4.78
N PHE A 269 -30.49 19.65 -5.69
CA PHE A 269 -29.35 20.11 -6.48
C PHE A 269 -29.71 21.31 -7.36
N ALA A 270 -30.90 21.32 -7.97
CA ALA A 270 -31.36 22.46 -8.75
C ALA A 270 -31.48 23.73 -7.87
N LYS A 271 -32.00 23.60 -6.64
CA LYS A 271 -32.06 24.72 -5.68
C LYS A 271 -30.68 25.19 -5.24
N LEU A 272 -29.81 24.28 -4.83
CA LEU A 272 -28.46 24.63 -4.38
C LEU A 272 -27.61 25.26 -5.49
N ARG A 273 -27.75 24.79 -6.74
CA ARG A 273 -27.12 25.41 -7.91
C ARG A 273 -27.64 26.83 -8.16
N ALA A 274 -28.94 27.05 -8.05
CA ALA A 274 -29.51 28.40 -8.14
C ALA A 274 -28.97 29.32 -7.03
N GLY A 275 -28.68 28.75 -5.86
CA GLY A 275 -28.00 29.41 -4.74
C GLY A 275 -26.48 29.55 -4.87
N GLY A 276 -25.86 29.14 -5.98
CA GLY A 276 -24.43 29.30 -6.26
C GLY A 276 -23.53 28.10 -5.93
N PHE A 277 -24.07 26.98 -5.46
CA PHE A 277 -23.31 25.73 -5.28
C PHE A 277 -23.26 24.94 -6.59
N GLU A 278 -22.33 25.33 -7.47
CA GLU A 278 -22.19 24.76 -8.82
C GLU A 278 -21.12 23.66 -8.93
N GLY A 279 -20.35 23.43 -7.85
CA GLY A 279 -19.37 22.38 -7.72
C GLY A 279 -18.77 22.33 -6.32
N GLY A 280 -18.08 21.24 -5.98
CA GLY A 280 -17.47 21.04 -4.67
C GLY A 280 -17.61 19.61 -4.14
N PRO A 281 -17.30 19.37 -2.85
CA PRO A 281 -17.44 18.09 -2.17
C PRO A 281 -18.88 17.58 -2.10
N LEU A 282 -19.08 16.36 -2.59
CA LEU A 282 -20.28 15.55 -2.40
C LEU A 282 -19.86 14.25 -1.73
N ILE A 283 -19.96 14.19 -0.41
CA ILE A 283 -19.43 13.08 0.37
C ILE A 283 -20.58 12.27 0.96
N VAL A 284 -20.73 11.03 0.50
CA VAL A 284 -21.76 10.09 0.97
C VAL A 284 -21.55 9.80 2.45
N GLU A 285 -22.54 10.07 3.30
CA GLU A 285 -22.41 9.90 4.76
C GLU A 285 -22.98 8.58 5.26
N CYS A 286 -24.06 8.09 4.64
CA CYS A 286 -24.74 6.87 5.03
C CYS A 286 -25.05 6.00 3.81
N LEU A 287 -25.11 4.69 4.06
CA LEU A 287 -25.47 3.64 3.11
C LEU A 287 -26.42 2.68 3.83
N ASP A 288 -27.16 1.89 3.07
CA ASP A 288 -27.88 0.74 3.60
C ASP A 288 -26.86 -0.25 4.22
N PRO A 289 -26.95 -0.55 5.53
CA PRO A 289 -25.91 -1.28 6.25
C PRO A 289 -26.00 -2.79 6.00
N GLY A 290 -24.86 -3.45 5.94
CA GLY A 290 -24.78 -4.91 5.85
C GLY A 290 -23.37 -5.42 6.16
N ASP A 291 -23.04 -6.61 5.67
CA ASP A 291 -21.66 -7.09 5.69
C ASP A 291 -20.76 -6.27 4.74
N LEU A 292 -19.45 -6.57 4.74
CA LEU A 292 -18.47 -5.84 3.92
C LEU A 292 -18.83 -5.86 2.42
N PRO A 293 -19.14 -7.02 1.79
CA PRO A 293 -19.56 -7.05 0.39
C PRO A 293 -20.84 -6.25 0.12
N HIS A 294 -21.85 -6.33 0.98
CA HIS A 294 -23.10 -5.56 0.82
C HIS A 294 -22.83 -4.06 0.87
N THR A 295 -22.14 -3.60 1.91
CA THR A 295 -21.85 -2.17 2.11
C THR A 295 -20.99 -1.61 0.98
N LEU A 296 -20.03 -2.40 0.45
CA LEU A 296 -19.27 -2.06 -0.75
C LEU A 296 -20.18 -1.93 -1.98
N GLY A 297 -21.11 -2.86 -2.17
CA GLY A 297 -22.10 -2.81 -3.25
C GLY A 297 -22.96 -1.54 -3.20
N GLU A 298 -23.43 -1.16 -2.01
CA GLU A 298 -24.18 0.08 -1.79
C GLU A 298 -23.33 1.33 -2.04
N ALA A 299 -22.06 1.30 -1.64
CA ALA A 299 -21.11 2.38 -1.91
C ALA A 299 -20.92 2.61 -3.42
N ILE A 300 -20.86 1.53 -4.22
CA ILE A 300 -20.78 1.61 -5.69
C ILE A 300 -22.07 2.21 -6.28
N LYS A 301 -23.24 1.79 -5.79
CA LYS A 301 -24.54 2.34 -6.23
C LYS A 301 -24.65 3.83 -5.96
N ALA A 302 -24.33 4.27 -4.74
CA ALA A 302 -24.34 5.68 -4.35
C ALA A 302 -23.38 6.53 -5.20
N ARG A 303 -22.18 6.02 -5.50
CA ARG A 303 -21.24 6.70 -6.38
C ARG A 303 -21.81 6.90 -7.78
N ARG A 304 -22.34 5.83 -8.40
CA ARG A 304 -22.93 5.89 -9.74
C ARG A 304 -24.11 6.84 -9.81
N PHE A 305 -24.96 6.81 -8.77
CA PHE A 305 -26.06 7.75 -8.63
C PHE A 305 -25.59 9.22 -8.65
N LEU A 306 -24.53 9.55 -7.90
CA LEU A 306 -23.96 10.90 -7.90
C LEU A 306 -23.29 11.29 -9.22
N GLU A 307 -22.63 10.34 -9.88
CA GLU A 307 -22.05 10.52 -11.21
C GLU A 307 -23.12 10.86 -12.26
N GLU A 308 -24.24 10.12 -12.26
CA GLU A 308 -25.39 10.39 -13.11
C GLU A 308 -26.02 11.76 -12.79
N LEU A 309 -26.26 12.04 -11.50
CA LEU A 309 -26.87 13.29 -11.03
C LEU A 309 -26.03 14.53 -11.40
N THR A 310 -24.71 14.41 -11.36
CA THR A 310 -23.79 15.51 -11.65
C THR A 310 -23.44 15.61 -13.13
N GLY A 311 -23.79 14.61 -13.95
CA GLY A 311 -23.31 14.47 -15.32
C GLY A 311 -21.80 14.21 -15.39
N GLN A 312 -21.16 13.88 -14.26
CA GLN A 312 -19.78 13.43 -14.25
C GLN A 312 -19.75 11.93 -14.41
N LYS A 313 -19.35 11.47 -15.60
CA LYS A 313 -18.73 10.16 -15.66
C LYS A 313 -17.42 10.27 -14.89
N SER A 314 -17.26 9.49 -13.82
CA SER A 314 -15.96 9.38 -13.19
C SER A 314 -14.94 9.00 -14.26
N GLN A 315 -13.78 9.65 -14.25
CA GLN A 315 -12.64 9.21 -15.06
C GLN A 315 -12.14 7.81 -14.63
N ASN A 316 -12.70 7.24 -13.54
CA ASN A 316 -12.53 5.85 -13.10
C ASN A 316 -13.77 4.95 -13.36
N ALA A 317 -14.87 5.46 -13.94
CA ALA A 317 -15.99 4.63 -14.37
C ALA A 317 -15.72 4.11 -15.78
N ALA A 318 -15.24 2.86 -15.83
CA ALA A 318 -14.42 2.28 -16.88
C ALA A 318 -13.01 2.89 -16.88
N ARG A 319 -12.10 2.25 -16.13
CA ARG A 319 -10.76 2.02 -16.67
C ARG A 319 -11.03 1.61 -18.14
N PRO A 320 -10.59 2.37 -19.17
CA PRO A 320 -10.73 1.90 -20.55
C PRO A 320 -10.22 0.47 -20.51
N ALA A 321 -11.02 -0.52 -20.93
CA ALA A 321 -10.77 -1.95 -20.68
C ALA A 321 -9.27 -2.14 -20.66
N ALA A 322 -8.71 -2.34 -19.45
CA ALA A 322 -7.30 -2.05 -19.18
C ALA A 322 -6.50 -2.60 -20.36
N ALA A 323 -5.72 -1.75 -21.05
CA ALA A 323 -5.11 -2.13 -22.32
C ALA A 323 -4.59 -3.56 -22.17
N PRO A 324 -5.02 -4.50 -23.04
CA PRO A 324 -4.89 -5.92 -22.78
C PRO A 324 -3.45 -6.21 -22.39
N MET A 325 -3.26 -6.92 -21.28
CA MET A 325 -1.93 -7.22 -20.79
C MET A 325 -1.20 -8.01 -21.86
N GLU A 326 0.01 -7.60 -22.19
CA GLU A 326 0.93 -8.41 -22.96
C GLU A 326 2.07 -8.86 -22.06
N ALA A 327 2.56 -10.06 -22.29
CA ALA A 327 3.75 -10.54 -21.64
C ALA A 327 4.63 -11.34 -22.60
N GLY A 328 5.93 -11.31 -22.36
CA GLY A 328 6.91 -12.12 -23.04
C GLY A 328 7.95 -12.64 -22.06
N VAL A 329 8.60 -13.74 -22.43
CA VAL A 329 9.54 -14.48 -21.58
C VAL A 329 10.87 -14.60 -22.30
N GLY A 330 11.96 -14.48 -21.56
CA GLY A 330 13.33 -14.70 -22.03
C GLY A 330 14.12 -15.49 -21.00
N VAL A 331 14.91 -16.46 -21.45
CA VAL A 331 15.70 -17.35 -20.59
C VAL A 331 17.12 -17.40 -21.14
N VAL A 332 18.09 -17.05 -20.29
CA VAL A 332 19.51 -17.02 -20.66
C VAL A 332 20.31 -17.84 -19.66
N ASP A 333 21.19 -18.70 -20.18
CA ASP A 333 22.18 -19.42 -19.37
C ASP A 333 23.22 -18.46 -18.80
N ILE A 334 23.34 -18.47 -17.48
CA ILE A 334 24.29 -17.66 -16.70
C ILE A 334 25.28 -18.56 -15.95
N THR A 335 25.42 -19.83 -16.34
CA THR A 335 26.31 -20.79 -15.67
C THR A 335 27.78 -20.39 -15.87
N PRO A 336 28.56 -20.21 -14.79
CA PRO A 336 30.00 -19.93 -14.89
C PRO A 336 30.79 -21.12 -15.45
N PRO A 337 32.02 -20.90 -15.96
CA PRO A 337 32.92 -21.99 -16.30
C PRO A 337 33.31 -22.83 -15.07
N MET A 338 33.67 -24.10 -15.29
CA MET A 338 34.24 -24.96 -14.25
C MET A 338 35.49 -24.33 -13.62
N GLY A 339 35.71 -24.61 -12.34
CA GLY A 339 36.80 -24.01 -11.55
C GLY A 339 36.46 -22.64 -10.97
N TYR A 340 35.35 -22.01 -11.37
CA TYR A 340 34.91 -20.75 -10.77
C TYR A 340 34.39 -20.99 -9.33
N ARG A 341 34.64 -20.04 -8.42
CA ARG A 341 34.27 -20.17 -7.01
C ARG A 341 32.75 -20.23 -6.81
N MET A 342 32.30 -21.03 -5.85
CA MET A 342 30.89 -21.17 -5.49
C MET A 342 30.55 -20.40 -4.23
N SER A 343 29.37 -19.79 -4.21
CA SER A 343 28.87 -19.08 -3.03
C SER A 343 28.11 -20.02 -2.08
N GLY A 344 27.60 -19.49 -0.96
CA GLY A 344 26.72 -20.21 -0.03
C GLY A 344 27.39 -20.61 1.28
N TYR A 345 28.63 -21.09 1.23
CA TYR A 345 29.34 -21.62 2.40
C TYR A 345 30.51 -20.72 2.82
N PHE A 346 30.96 -20.86 4.07
CA PHE A 346 32.02 -20.03 4.67
C PHE A 346 33.45 -20.53 4.40
N HIS A 347 33.63 -21.42 3.41
CA HIS A 347 34.93 -21.92 2.97
C HIS A 347 34.97 -21.96 1.43
N GLU A 348 36.17 -21.95 0.87
CA GLU A 348 36.37 -21.96 -0.57
C GLU A 348 35.88 -23.28 -1.18
N ARG A 349 35.03 -23.16 -2.20
CA ARG A 349 34.56 -24.28 -3.02
C ARG A 349 34.72 -23.90 -4.48
N LEU A 350 35.29 -24.80 -5.27
CA LEU A 350 35.45 -24.63 -6.71
C LEU A 350 34.46 -25.53 -7.43
N SER A 351 33.86 -25.03 -8.50
CA SER A 351 32.95 -25.82 -9.31
C SER A 351 33.68 -26.95 -10.04
N GLU A 352 33.22 -28.18 -9.88
CA GLU A 352 33.70 -29.38 -10.57
C GLU A 352 32.77 -29.80 -11.73
N GLY A 353 31.69 -29.05 -11.97
CA GLY A 353 30.76 -29.33 -13.05
C GLY A 353 29.38 -28.71 -12.85
N VAL A 354 28.44 -29.14 -13.68
CA VAL A 354 27.04 -28.66 -13.69
C VAL A 354 26.12 -29.86 -13.52
N SER A 355 25.24 -29.83 -12.52
CA SER A 355 24.17 -30.82 -12.35
C SER A 355 22.94 -30.40 -13.17
N ASN A 356 22.57 -29.13 -13.09
CA ASN A 356 21.60 -28.47 -13.95
C ASN A 356 22.01 -27.01 -14.15
N PRO A 357 21.68 -26.40 -15.30
CA PRO A 357 22.12 -25.05 -15.65
C PRO A 357 21.50 -23.99 -14.72
N LEU A 358 22.22 -22.88 -14.57
CA LEU A 358 21.74 -21.69 -13.88
C LEU A 358 21.19 -20.70 -14.90
N HIS A 359 19.97 -20.21 -14.71
CA HIS A 359 19.33 -19.31 -15.65
C HIS A 359 19.06 -17.91 -15.07
N ALA A 360 19.09 -16.90 -15.94
CA ALA A 360 18.38 -15.64 -15.76
C ALA A 360 17.07 -15.74 -16.54
N LYS A 361 15.94 -15.70 -15.83
CA LYS A 361 14.60 -15.82 -16.40
C LYS A 361 13.87 -14.49 -16.27
N ALA A 362 13.53 -13.89 -17.39
CA ALA A 362 12.87 -12.59 -17.47
C ALA A 362 11.41 -12.74 -17.92
N LEU A 363 10.52 -12.02 -17.25
CA LEU A 363 9.14 -11.76 -17.66
C LEU A 363 9.01 -10.26 -17.91
N VAL A 364 8.73 -9.86 -19.14
CA VAL A 364 8.42 -8.48 -19.50
C VAL A 364 6.92 -8.37 -19.69
N MET A 365 6.30 -7.35 -19.10
CA MET A 365 4.88 -7.07 -19.17
C MET A 365 4.66 -5.67 -19.76
N ARG A 366 3.63 -5.54 -20.60
CA ARG A 366 3.20 -4.26 -21.17
C ARG A 366 1.69 -4.09 -21.01
N GLN A 367 1.30 -2.87 -20.64
CA GLN A 367 -0.09 -2.44 -20.62
C GLN A 367 -0.16 -0.98 -21.06
N GLY A 368 -0.67 -0.76 -22.27
CA GLY A 368 -0.68 0.55 -22.90
C GLY A 368 0.75 1.04 -23.18
N ALA A 369 1.10 2.22 -22.66
CA ALA A 369 2.44 2.78 -22.78
C ALA A 369 3.43 2.26 -21.71
N THR A 370 2.93 1.66 -20.63
CA THR A 370 3.78 1.22 -19.52
C THR A 370 4.35 -0.17 -19.78
N LYS A 371 5.66 -0.31 -19.60
CA LYS A 371 6.37 -1.59 -19.54
C LYS A 371 7.03 -1.80 -18.18
N ALA A 372 7.10 -3.05 -17.75
CA ALA A 372 7.83 -3.49 -16.56
C ALA A 372 8.51 -4.84 -16.83
N ALA A 373 9.59 -5.13 -16.11
CA ALA A 373 10.29 -6.40 -16.21
C ALA A 373 10.50 -7.00 -14.81
N MET A 374 10.42 -8.32 -14.70
CA MET A 374 10.87 -9.08 -13.53
C MET A 374 11.88 -10.12 -13.99
N VAL A 375 13.05 -10.17 -13.35
CA VAL A 375 14.10 -11.14 -13.65
C VAL A 375 14.51 -11.89 -12.39
N PHE A 376 14.50 -13.21 -12.46
CA PHE A 376 14.94 -14.10 -11.39
C PHE A 376 16.16 -14.88 -11.88
N CYS A 377 17.24 -14.82 -11.12
CA CYS A 377 18.53 -15.43 -11.45
C CYS A 377 18.86 -16.55 -10.48
N ASP A 378 19.30 -17.70 -11.00
CA ASP A 378 19.72 -18.87 -10.21
C ASP A 378 21.09 -18.67 -9.54
N ILE A 379 21.18 -17.68 -8.64
CA ILE A 379 22.38 -17.26 -7.92
C ILE A 379 22.04 -16.99 -6.46
N ILE A 380 23.06 -16.83 -5.60
CA ILE A 380 22.84 -16.58 -4.18
C ILE A 380 22.26 -15.19 -3.88
N GLY A 381 22.62 -14.19 -4.69
CA GLY A 381 22.34 -12.79 -4.38
C GLY A 381 22.77 -11.86 -5.50
N MET A 382 22.21 -10.65 -5.47
CA MET A 382 22.41 -9.63 -6.49
C MET A 382 23.21 -8.47 -5.92
N SER A 383 24.40 -8.20 -6.48
CA SER A 383 25.17 -7.01 -6.08
C SER A 383 24.49 -5.72 -6.57
N PRO A 384 24.61 -4.60 -5.83
CA PRO A 384 24.11 -3.30 -6.30
C PRO A 384 24.75 -2.87 -7.63
N GLU A 385 26.00 -3.23 -7.88
CA GLU A 385 26.76 -2.89 -9.08
C GLU A 385 26.15 -3.55 -10.32
N VAL A 386 25.97 -4.89 -10.28
CA VAL A 386 25.32 -5.65 -11.35
C VAL A 386 23.90 -5.17 -11.57
N SER A 387 23.13 -4.97 -10.49
CA SER A 387 21.74 -4.51 -10.58
C SER A 387 21.63 -3.15 -11.29
N ARG A 388 22.45 -2.16 -10.89
CA ARG A 388 22.46 -0.84 -11.53
C ARG A 388 22.92 -0.91 -12.99
N ALA A 389 23.95 -1.71 -13.27
CA ALA A 389 24.46 -1.86 -14.63
C ALA A 389 23.41 -2.49 -15.56
N ALA A 390 22.81 -3.60 -15.15
CA ALA A 390 21.78 -4.30 -15.93
C ALA A 390 20.55 -3.43 -16.16
N ARG A 391 20.02 -2.75 -15.14
CA ARG A 391 18.84 -1.87 -15.28
C ARG A 391 19.07 -0.73 -16.27
N ARG A 392 20.19 -0.01 -16.16
CA ARG A 392 20.51 1.11 -17.06
C ARG A 392 20.65 0.65 -18.52
N ARG A 393 21.30 -0.50 -18.73
CA ARG A 393 21.51 -1.05 -20.07
C ARG A 393 20.21 -1.58 -20.66
N ALA A 394 19.42 -2.30 -19.88
CA ALA A 394 18.10 -2.77 -20.30
C ALA A 394 17.18 -1.60 -20.67
N GLU A 395 17.18 -0.51 -19.89
CA GLU A 395 16.44 0.72 -20.22
C GLU A 395 16.86 1.29 -21.58
N ALA A 396 18.18 1.42 -21.81
CA ALA A 396 18.70 1.91 -23.08
C ALA A 396 18.34 0.99 -24.28
N GLU A 397 18.28 -0.32 -24.08
CA GLU A 397 18.07 -1.30 -25.16
C GLU A 397 16.59 -1.65 -25.41
N THR A 398 15.69 -1.44 -24.44
CA THR A 398 14.27 -1.88 -24.53
C THR A 398 13.26 -0.76 -24.28
N GLY A 399 13.71 0.39 -23.75
CA GLY A 399 12.85 1.49 -23.34
C GLY A 399 12.05 1.22 -22.05
N ILE A 400 12.29 0.12 -21.34
CA ILE A 400 11.68 -0.16 -20.04
C ILE A 400 12.38 0.71 -18.99
N PRO A 401 11.68 1.62 -18.28
CA PRO A 401 12.33 2.48 -17.30
C PRO A 401 13.09 1.66 -16.24
N ALA A 402 14.30 2.08 -15.85
CA ALA A 402 15.10 1.35 -14.86
C ALA A 402 14.38 1.14 -13.51
N ALA A 403 13.45 2.04 -13.17
CA ALA A 403 12.59 1.97 -11.99
C ALA A 403 11.54 0.83 -12.07
N ASN A 404 11.17 0.41 -13.29
CA ASN A 404 10.14 -0.61 -13.55
C ASN A 404 10.72 -2.02 -13.74
N ILE A 405 12.02 -2.21 -13.53
CA ILE A 405 12.71 -3.49 -13.67
C ILE A 405 12.96 -4.07 -12.27
N LEU A 406 12.42 -5.22 -11.92
CA LEU A 406 12.77 -5.96 -10.71
C LEU A 406 13.83 -7.02 -11.04
N LEU A 407 14.88 -7.10 -10.23
CA LEU A 407 15.92 -8.12 -10.33
C LEU A 407 16.02 -8.84 -8.99
N ALA A 408 15.90 -10.17 -9.02
CA ALA A 408 15.93 -11.01 -7.84
C ALA A 408 16.86 -12.21 -8.06
N ALA A 409 17.45 -12.68 -6.97
CA ALA A 409 18.20 -13.93 -6.93
C ALA A 409 17.33 -15.00 -6.28
N THR A 410 17.38 -16.24 -6.78
CA THR A 410 16.66 -17.36 -6.15
C THR A 410 17.29 -17.77 -4.83
N HIS A 411 18.48 -17.27 -4.50
CA HIS A 411 19.25 -17.64 -3.32
C HIS A 411 19.87 -19.04 -3.38
N SER A 412 20.20 -19.55 -4.58
CA SER A 412 20.91 -20.84 -4.71
C SER A 412 22.30 -20.78 -4.06
N HIS A 413 22.55 -21.72 -3.15
CA HIS A 413 23.85 -21.95 -2.50
C HIS A 413 24.84 -22.76 -3.35
N THR A 414 24.45 -23.11 -4.57
CA THR A 414 25.33 -23.77 -5.54
C THR A 414 25.44 -22.95 -6.82
N GLY A 415 25.51 -21.62 -6.68
CA GLY A 415 25.85 -20.66 -7.74
C GLY A 415 27.22 -20.00 -7.54
N PRO A 416 27.61 -19.04 -8.40
CA PRO A 416 28.91 -18.37 -8.35
C PRO A 416 29.10 -17.43 -7.16
N LEU A 417 30.32 -17.42 -6.62
CA LEU A 417 30.80 -16.40 -5.69
C LEU A 417 31.50 -15.29 -6.48
N TYR A 418 30.74 -14.27 -6.91
CA TYR A 418 31.25 -13.17 -7.74
C TYR A 418 31.30 -11.81 -7.03
N PHE A 419 30.78 -11.70 -5.80
CA PHE A 419 30.70 -10.45 -5.06
C PHE A 419 30.79 -10.65 -3.55
N GLY A 420 30.98 -9.54 -2.82
CA GLY A 420 30.94 -9.50 -1.36
C GLY A 420 32.29 -9.81 -0.68
N ALA A 421 32.28 -9.75 0.65
CA ALA A 421 33.49 -9.84 1.47
C ALA A 421 34.23 -11.19 1.29
N LEU A 422 33.49 -12.29 1.17
CA LEU A 422 34.09 -13.61 1.01
C LEU A 422 34.80 -13.76 -0.35
N ARG A 423 34.20 -13.23 -1.43
CA ARG A 423 34.85 -13.16 -2.75
C ARG A 423 36.15 -12.37 -2.66
N ASN A 424 36.10 -11.16 -2.08
CA ASN A 424 37.27 -10.29 -1.96
C ASN A 424 38.39 -10.95 -1.16
N HIS A 425 38.05 -11.63 -0.06
CA HIS A 425 39.03 -12.34 0.75
C HIS A 425 39.79 -13.42 -0.05
N PHE A 426 39.08 -14.30 -0.76
CA PHE A 426 39.73 -15.34 -1.56
C PHE A 426 40.47 -14.78 -2.77
N HIS A 427 39.93 -13.72 -3.39
CA HIS A 427 40.59 -13.02 -4.48
C HIS A 427 41.94 -12.43 -4.07
N GLU A 428 41.99 -11.70 -2.95
CA GLU A 428 43.22 -11.12 -2.39
C GLU A 428 44.25 -12.19 -2.02
N GLN A 429 43.79 -13.31 -1.45
CA GLN A 429 44.65 -14.47 -1.17
C GLN A 429 45.25 -15.07 -2.45
N ALA A 430 44.44 -15.23 -3.49
CA ALA A 430 44.90 -15.77 -4.77
C ALA A 430 45.91 -14.82 -5.45
N LEU A 431 45.62 -13.51 -5.48
CA LEU A 431 46.55 -12.49 -5.99
C LEU A 431 47.89 -12.51 -5.25
N THR A 432 47.87 -12.62 -3.92
CA THR A 432 49.09 -12.68 -3.10
C THR A 432 49.92 -13.93 -3.41
N LYS A 433 49.26 -15.07 -3.64
CA LYS A 433 49.92 -16.36 -3.85
C LYS A 433 50.39 -16.59 -5.29
N HIS A 434 49.64 -16.08 -6.27
CA HIS A 434 49.80 -16.45 -7.68
C HIS A 434 50.04 -15.24 -8.61
N GLY A 435 49.96 -13.99 -8.11
CA GLY A 435 50.04 -12.76 -8.91
C GLY A 435 48.79 -12.48 -9.77
N GLN A 436 47.86 -13.44 -9.82
CA GLN A 436 46.59 -13.40 -10.51
C GLN A 436 45.59 -14.31 -9.78
N ASP A 437 44.31 -14.19 -10.08
CA ASP A 437 43.29 -15.07 -9.52
C ASP A 437 42.83 -16.11 -10.56
N PRO A 438 43.33 -17.36 -10.51
CA PRO A 438 42.99 -18.37 -11.51
C PRO A 438 41.54 -18.84 -11.43
N CYS A 439 40.84 -18.57 -10.33
CA CYS A 439 39.43 -18.97 -10.15
C CYS A 439 38.45 -17.93 -10.69
N GLU A 440 38.94 -16.79 -11.17
CA GLU A 440 38.15 -15.73 -11.81
C GLU A 440 38.60 -15.56 -13.27
N SER A 441 38.51 -16.65 -14.02
CA SER A 441 38.87 -16.71 -15.44
C SER A 441 37.97 -15.85 -16.35
N VAL A 442 36.84 -15.38 -15.82
CA VAL A 442 35.88 -14.50 -16.51
C VAL A 442 35.44 -13.39 -15.55
N ASP A 443 35.16 -12.21 -16.11
CA ASP A 443 34.42 -11.15 -15.39
C ASP A 443 32.94 -11.55 -15.30
N TYR A 444 32.63 -12.40 -14.31
CA TYR A 444 31.29 -12.92 -14.13
C TYR A 444 30.28 -11.84 -13.77
N ALA A 445 30.68 -10.76 -13.09
CA ALA A 445 29.77 -9.66 -12.77
C ALA A 445 29.26 -8.98 -14.04
N SER A 446 30.16 -8.71 -15.00
CA SER A 446 29.78 -8.18 -16.31
C SER A 446 28.97 -9.19 -17.13
N ALA A 447 29.39 -10.47 -17.17
CA ALA A 447 28.66 -11.51 -17.89
C ALA A 447 27.24 -11.75 -17.34
N LEU A 448 27.05 -11.66 -16.02
CA LEU A 448 25.73 -11.74 -15.39
C LEU A 448 24.87 -10.54 -15.78
N ALA A 449 25.43 -9.31 -15.79
CA ALA A 449 24.70 -8.14 -16.26
C ALA A 449 24.30 -8.27 -17.74
N ASP A 450 25.18 -8.80 -18.59
CA ASP A 450 24.89 -9.12 -19.99
C ASP A 450 23.74 -10.12 -20.12
N GLY A 451 23.80 -11.23 -19.37
CA GLY A 451 22.78 -12.26 -19.37
C GLY A 451 21.40 -11.76 -18.94
N ILE A 452 21.35 -10.90 -17.91
CA ILE A 452 20.10 -10.25 -17.46
C ILE A 452 19.52 -9.35 -18.57
N VAL A 453 20.35 -8.51 -19.18
CA VAL A 453 19.91 -7.60 -20.26
C VAL A 453 19.42 -8.40 -21.46
N GLN A 454 20.14 -9.48 -21.83
CA GLN A 454 19.74 -10.37 -22.90
C GLN A 454 18.40 -11.06 -22.62
N ALA A 455 18.17 -11.55 -21.40
CA ALA A 455 16.91 -12.17 -21.02
C ALA A 455 15.74 -11.17 -21.12
N ILE A 456 15.94 -9.92 -20.65
CA ILE A 456 14.94 -8.86 -20.78
C ILE A 456 14.65 -8.54 -22.25
N ARG A 457 15.68 -8.48 -23.10
CA ARG A 457 15.50 -8.23 -24.55
C ARG A 457 14.74 -9.33 -25.25
N GLN A 458 15.04 -10.58 -24.94
CA GLN A 458 14.31 -11.73 -25.48
C GLN A 458 12.84 -11.68 -25.05
N ALA A 459 12.59 -11.38 -23.77
CA ALA A 459 11.25 -11.23 -23.22
C ALA A 459 10.47 -10.08 -23.88
N ASP A 460 11.09 -8.90 -24.04
CA ASP A 460 10.48 -7.73 -24.69
C ASP A 460 10.12 -8.01 -26.15
N ALA A 461 11.01 -8.70 -26.88
CA ALA A 461 10.76 -9.09 -28.27
C ALA A 461 9.68 -10.18 -28.42
N ALA A 462 9.44 -10.98 -27.38
CA ALA A 462 8.51 -12.11 -27.38
C ALA A 462 7.10 -11.76 -26.85
N MET A 463 6.84 -10.47 -26.57
CA MET A 463 5.57 -10.01 -26.00
C MET A 463 4.38 -10.39 -26.87
N ARG A 464 3.33 -10.91 -26.22
CA ARG A 464 2.05 -11.25 -26.83
C ARG A 464 0.91 -11.06 -25.84
N PRO A 465 -0.34 -10.90 -26.30
CA PRO A 465 -1.48 -10.75 -25.40
C PRO A 465 -1.64 -11.94 -24.44
N VAL A 466 -1.86 -11.66 -23.17
CA VAL A 466 -2.00 -12.66 -22.10
C VAL A 466 -3.21 -12.38 -21.20
N ARG A 467 -3.68 -13.45 -20.55
CA ARG A 467 -4.54 -13.42 -19.37
C ARG A 467 -3.69 -13.73 -18.15
N VAL A 468 -3.97 -13.06 -17.04
CA VAL A 468 -3.27 -13.26 -15.78
C VAL A 468 -4.25 -13.90 -14.81
N GLU A 469 -3.80 -14.93 -14.11
CA GLU A 469 -4.56 -15.62 -13.08
C GLU A 469 -3.71 -15.74 -11.82
N ALA A 470 -4.33 -15.70 -10.64
CA ALA A 470 -3.62 -15.78 -9.38
C ALA A 470 -4.35 -16.68 -8.37
N ALA A 471 -3.56 -17.33 -7.52
CA ALA A 471 -4.01 -18.12 -6.39
C ALA A 471 -2.98 -18.08 -5.25
N VAL A 472 -3.42 -18.43 -4.06
CA VAL A 472 -2.55 -18.68 -2.91
C VAL A 472 -2.88 -20.07 -2.38
N ALA A 473 -1.92 -20.98 -2.49
CA ALA A 473 -2.02 -22.32 -1.94
C ALA A 473 -1.30 -22.42 -0.58
N GLN A 474 -1.39 -23.60 0.04
CA GLN A 474 -0.74 -23.90 1.32
C GLN A 474 0.15 -25.12 1.15
N GLN A 475 1.41 -25.02 1.59
CA GLN A 475 2.35 -26.14 1.66
C GLN A 475 3.03 -26.19 3.02
N GLN A 476 2.83 -27.31 3.73
CA GLN A 476 3.41 -27.57 5.04
C GLN A 476 4.39 -28.74 4.98
N GLY A 477 5.35 -28.76 5.90
CA GLY A 477 6.29 -29.89 6.01
C GLY A 477 7.45 -29.86 5.02
N LEU A 478 7.58 -28.80 4.21
CA LEU A 478 8.82 -28.53 3.43
C LEU A 478 9.72 -27.49 4.10
N SER A 479 9.13 -26.56 4.85
CA SER A 479 9.81 -25.40 5.46
C SER A 479 9.77 -25.47 6.98
N PHE A 480 10.93 -25.25 7.61
CA PHE A 480 11.11 -25.33 9.05
C PHE A 480 11.93 -24.14 9.55
N ASN A 481 11.55 -23.57 10.70
CA ASN A 481 12.34 -22.52 11.32
C ASN A 481 13.66 -23.11 11.85
N ARG A 482 14.78 -22.44 11.56
CA ARG A 482 16.13 -22.89 11.92
C ARG A 482 16.68 -22.25 13.20
N ARG A 483 15.84 -21.52 13.94
CA ARG A 483 16.15 -20.88 15.23
C ARG A 483 15.26 -21.44 16.32
N PHE A 484 15.85 -21.71 17.48
CA PHE A 484 15.17 -22.40 18.58
C PHE A 484 15.48 -21.74 19.92
N HIS A 485 14.48 -21.68 20.79
CA HIS A 485 14.69 -21.42 22.22
C HIS A 485 15.20 -22.70 22.87
N MET A 486 16.29 -22.58 23.62
CA MET A 486 16.95 -23.68 24.30
C MET A 486 16.63 -23.66 25.80
N ALA A 487 16.81 -24.80 26.48
CA ALA A 487 16.55 -24.97 27.91
C ALA A 487 17.41 -24.04 28.80
N ASP A 488 18.59 -23.63 28.33
CA ASP A 488 19.48 -22.67 28.99
C ASP A 488 19.05 -21.19 28.84
N GLY A 489 17.90 -20.93 28.19
CA GLY A 489 17.37 -19.60 27.93
C GLY A 489 17.92 -18.90 26.69
N THR A 490 18.89 -19.51 25.99
CA THR A 490 19.45 -18.93 24.75
C THR A 490 18.57 -19.17 23.53
N VAL A 491 18.79 -18.40 22.46
CA VAL A 491 18.26 -18.70 21.12
C VAL A 491 19.41 -19.15 20.23
N ARG A 492 19.34 -20.36 19.69
CA ARG A 492 20.41 -20.95 18.86
C ARG A 492 19.95 -21.19 17.42
N PHE A 493 20.89 -21.00 16.51
CA PHE A 493 20.76 -21.32 15.08
C PHE A 493 21.20 -22.77 14.85
N ASN A 494 20.35 -23.59 14.22
CA ASN A 494 20.60 -25.00 13.90
C ASN A 494 21.24 -25.81 15.07
N PRO A 495 20.52 -26.02 16.20
CA PRO A 495 21.07 -26.67 17.40
C PRO A 495 21.32 -28.18 17.26
N GLY A 496 21.17 -28.75 16.06
CA GLY A 496 21.29 -30.19 15.80
C GLY A 496 19.94 -30.92 15.80
N VAL A 497 19.94 -32.10 15.18
CA VAL A 497 18.76 -32.97 15.06
C VAL A 497 18.55 -33.76 16.35
N LEU A 498 17.30 -33.86 16.81
CA LEU A 498 16.89 -34.54 18.06
C LEU A 498 17.63 -34.01 19.29
N ASN A 499 17.98 -32.72 19.30
CA ASN A 499 18.62 -32.11 20.46
C ASN A 499 17.60 -32.01 21.62
N PRO A 500 17.84 -32.65 22.77
CA PRO A 500 16.89 -32.68 23.89
C PRO A 500 16.73 -31.33 24.59
N ASP A 501 17.64 -30.38 24.37
CA ASP A 501 17.60 -29.06 24.97
C ASP A 501 16.72 -28.07 24.18
N ILE A 502 16.17 -28.48 23.02
CA ILE A 502 15.23 -27.65 22.26
C ILE A 502 13.92 -27.55 23.04
N VAL A 503 13.51 -26.33 23.38
CA VAL A 503 12.22 -26.06 24.02
C VAL A 503 11.13 -25.86 22.97
N ARG A 504 11.38 -24.97 21.99
CA ARG A 504 10.46 -24.65 20.89
C ARG A 504 11.16 -23.86 19.79
N VAL A 505 10.54 -23.81 18.61
CA VAL A 505 10.93 -22.89 17.53
C VAL A 505 10.84 -21.42 17.98
N ALA A 506 11.75 -20.59 17.47
CA ALA A 506 11.85 -19.17 17.82
C ALA A 506 10.94 -18.27 16.98
N GLY A 507 10.44 -18.76 15.84
CA GLY A 507 9.55 -18.03 14.95
C GLY A 507 8.64 -18.96 14.15
N PRO A 508 7.62 -18.41 13.48
CA PRO A 508 6.73 -19.16 12.62
C PRO A 508 7.43 -19.60 11.33
N VAL A 509 6.72 -20.41 10.55
CA VAL A 509 6.99 -20.63 9.12
C VAL A 509 5.85 -20.00 8.32
N ASP A 510 6.13 -19.57 7.09
CA ASP A 510 5.10 -19.14 6.14
C ASP A 510 4.78 -20.31 5.19
N PRO A 511 3.61 -20.96 5.32
CA PRO A 511 3.20 -22.05 4.45
C PRO A 511 2.58 -21.57 3.13
N GLN A 512 2.39 -20.27 2.92
CA GLN A 512 1.73 -19.78 1.72
C GLN A 512 2.59 -20.00 0.48
N VAL A 513 1.95 -20.50 -0.58
CA VAL A 513 2.54 -20.62 -1.91
C VAL A 513 1.80 -19.64 -2.82
N GLY A 514 2.43 -18.51 -3.12
CA GLY A 514 1.88 -17.55 -4.08
C GLY A 514 2.06 -18.05 -5.51
N VAL A 515 1.00 -18.04 -6.30
CA VAL A 515 1.02 -18.47 -7.71
C VAL A 515 0.39 -17.40 -8.57
N VAL A 516 1.13 -16.95 -9.60
CA VAL A 516 0.60 -16.12 -10.69
C VAL A 516 0.89 -16.81 -12.00
N LEU A 517 -0.13 -17.05 -12.81
CA LEU A 517 -0.03 -17.71 -14.10
C LEU A 517 -0.37 -16.74 -15.23
N PHE A 518 0.48 -16.72 -16.26
CA PHE A 518 0.29 -15.98 -17.49
C PHE A 518 -0.05 -16.95 -18.60
N ARG A 519 -1.24 -16.82 -19.19
CA ARG A 519 -1.69 -17.63 -20.31
C ARG A 519 -1.82 -16.80 -21.57
N THR A 520 -1.47 -17.34 -22.72
CA THR A 520 -1.70 -16.66 -24.00
C THR A 520 -3.19 -16.40 -24.19
N ALA A 521 -3.57 -15.19 -24.60
CA ALA A 521 -4.98 -14.82 -24.69
C ALA A 521 -5.72 -15.59 -25.81
N ALA A 522 -4.99 -16.00 -26.86
CA ALA A 522 -5.55 -16.69 -28.02
C ALA A 522 -5.74 -18.20 -27.79
N GLU A 523 -4.76 -18.88 -27.19
CA GLU A 523 -4.72 -20.35 -27.12
C GLU A 523 -4.90 -20.88 -25.69
N ASN A 524 -4.94 -19.99 -24.70
CA ASN A 524 -4.97 -20.34 -23.28
C ASN A 524 -3.78 -21.20 -22.82
N ALA A 525 -2.69 -21.21 -23.61
CA ALA A 525 -1.47 -21.93 -23.32
C ALA A 525 -0.69 -21.23 -22.20
N ALA A 526 -0.13 -21.99 -21.26
CA ALA A 526 0.65 -21.42 -20.15
C ALA A 526 1.99 -20.91 -20.66
N LEU A 527 2.22 -19.60 -20.56
CA LEU A 527 3.45 -18.94 -21.00
C LEU A 527 4.47 -18.89 -19.87
N ALA A 528 4.04 -18.41 -18.69
CA ALA A 528 4.92 -18.26 -17.53
C ALA A 528 4.16 -18.40 -16.22
N GLY A 529 4.84 -18.87 -15.19
CA GLY A 529 4.35 -18.91 -13.83
C GLY A 529 5.33 -18.22 -12.88
N LEU A 530 4.84 -17.31 -12.04
CA LEU A 530 5.57 -16.81 -10.89
C LEU A 530 5.12 -17.60 -9.66
N VAL A 531 6.05 -18.34 -9.05
CA VAL A 531 5.81 -19.05 -7.79
C VAL A 531 6.65 -18.41 -6.69
N ASN A 532 6.02 -18.11 -5.56
CA ASN A 532 6.69 -17.61 -4.37
C ASN A 532 6.50 -18.57 -3.19
N PHE A 533 7.60 -18.98 -2.56
CA PHE A 533 7.57 -19.86 -1.39
C PHE A 533 8.72 -19.57 -0.42
N ALA A 534 8.45 -19.58 0.88
CA ALA A 534 9.43 -19.26 1.92
C ALA A 534 10.30 -20.49 2.29
N LEU A 535 11.38 -20.72 1.54
CA LEU A 535 12.36 -21.76 1.82
C LEU A 535 13.74 -21.40 1.25
N HIS A 536 14.82 -21.50 2.05
CA HIS A 536 16.20 -21.36 1.57
C HIS A 536 16.54 -22.40 0.48
N LEU A 537 17.21 -21.96 -0.60
CA LEU A 537 17.75 -22.83 -1.66
C LEU A 537 19.16 -23.30 -1.29
N ASP A 538 19.21 -24.03 -0.18
CA ASP A 538 20.40 -24.68 0.36
C ASP A 538 20.09 -26.16 0.56
N THR A 539 19.51 -26.80 -0.46
CA THR A 539 19.11 -28.22 -0.39
C THR A 539 20.07 -29.12 -1.16
N VAL A 540 20.87 -28.54 -2.06
CA VAL A 540 21.93 -29.21 -2.80
C VAL A 540 23.31 -28.92 -2.18
N GLY A 541 24.03 -29.98 -1.80
CA GLY A 541 25.43 -29.89 -1.38
C GLY A 541 26.43 -30.13 -2.52
N GLY A 542 27.72 -30.22 -2.17
CA GLY A 542 28.78 -30.56 -3.12
C GLY A 542 29.32 -29.36 -3.92
N THR A 543 29.86 -29.67 -5.10
CA THR A 543 30.71 -28.82 -5.94
C THR A 543 30.20 -28.71 -7.38
N LYS A 544 28.99 -29.17 -7.68
CA LYS A 544 28.36 -28.99 -8.99
C LYS A 544 27.34 -27.86 -8.94
N TYR A 545 27.28 -27.04 -9.99
CA TYR A 545 26.25 -26.00 -10.11
C TYR A 545 24.85 -26.61 -10.19
N ALA A 546 23.89 -26.00 -9.48
CA ALA A 546 22.48 -26.35 -9.55
C ALA A 546 21.57 -25.16 -9.20
N ALA A 547 20.42 -25.08 -9.86
CA ALA A 547 19.34 -24.15 -9.57
C ALA A 547 18.46 -24.61 -8.37
N ASP A 548 18.88 -25.66 -7.65
CA ASP A 548 18.22 -26.20 -6.46
C ASP A 548 16.78 -26.71 -6.73
N TYR A 549 15.89 -26.77 -5.72
CA TYR A 549 14.55 -27.35 -5.83
C TYR A 549 13.63 -26.69 -6.88
N PRO A 550 13.76 -25.38 -7.22
CA PRO A 550 12.97 -24.79 -8.30
C PRO A 550 13.18 -25.44 -9.67
N TYR A 551 14.35 -26.06 -9.93
CA TYR A 551 14.58 -26.82 -11.16
C TYR A 551 13.59 -27.98 -11.29
N TYR A 552 13.44 -28.79 -10.24
CA TYR A 552 12.53 -29.94 -10.24
C TYR A 552 11.06 -29.51 -10.22
N LEU A 553 10.77 -28.36 -9.58
CA LEU A 553 9.45 -27.74 -9.63
C LEU A 553 9.04 -27.39 -11.07
N GLU A 554 9.91 -26.71 -11.82
CA GLU A 554 9.66 -26.35 -13.22
C GLU A 554 9.48 -27.59 -14.10
N GLN A 555 10.40 -28.56 -14.00
CA GLN A 555 10.34 -29.79 -14.80
C GLN A 555 9.02 -30.56 -14.62
N ASP A 556 8.48 -30.59 -13.39
CA ASP A 556 7.19 -31.25 -13.15
C ASP A 556 5.99 -30.41 -13.59
N LEU A 557 6.06 -29.07 -13.49
CA LEU A 557 5.02 -28.20 -14.02
C LEU A 557 4.94 -28.26 -15.55
N CYS A 558 6.07 -28.35 -16.27
CA CYS A 558 6.09 -28.48 -17.73
C CYS A 558 5.31 -29.72 -18.21
N LYS A 559 5.30 -30.82 -17.45
CA LYS A 559 4.52 -32.03 -17.79
C LYS A 559 3.01 -31.77 -17.85
N THR A 560 2.51 -30.76 -17.13
CA THR A 560 1.09 -30.40 -17.09
C THR A 560 0.79 -29.13 -17.88
N LEU A 561 1.71 -28.16 -17.91
CA LEU A 561 1.52 -26.84 -18.49
C LEU A 561 2.10 -26.68 -19.91
N GLY A 562 2.89 -27.67 -20.38
CA GLY A 562 3.55 -27.68 -21.69
C GLY A 562 5.04 -27.33 -21.60
N ASP A 563 5.81 -27.78 -22.60
CA ASP A 563 7.28 -27.60 -22.64
C ASP A 563 7.70 -26.12 -22.85
N ASP A 564 6.81 -25.29 -23.39
CA ASP A 564 7.04 -23.85 -23.59
C ASP A 564 6.83 -23.02 -22.30
N PHE A 565 6.33 -23.63 -21.22
CA PHE A 565 6.11 -22.97 -19.95
C PHE A 565 7.44 -22.64 -19.24
N THR A 566 7.57 -21.41 -18.74
CA THR A 566 8.72 -20.99 -17.92
C THR A 566 8.31 -20.65 -16.48
N LEU A 567 9.02 -21.21 -15.51
CA LEU A 567 8.87 -20.87 -14.10
C LEU A 567 9.83 -19.74 -13.70
N LEU A 568 9.27 -18.64 -13.18
CA LEU A 568 9.99 -17.66 -12.38
C LEU A 568 9.78 -17.99 -10.90
N PHE A 569 10.85 -18.27 -10.17
CA PHE A 569 10.76 -18.61 -8.75
C PHE A 569 11.28 -17.46 -7.87
N GLY A 570 10.40 -16.92 -7.02
CA GLY A 570 10.76 -15.92 -6.04
C GLY A 570 10.88 -16.53 -4.64
N THR A 571 11.93 -16.17 -3.90
CA THR A 571 12.05 -16.54 -2.50
C THR A 571 11.08 -15.74 -1.64
N GLY A 572 10.29 -16.43 -0.82
CA GLY A 572 9.52 -15.82 0.26
C GLY A 572 10.43 -15.34 1.41
N THR A 573 9.85 -14.95 2.55
CA THR A 573 10.62 -14.49 3.71
C THR A 573 11.31 -15.65 4.43
N CYS A 574 12.42 -16.13 3.88
CA CYS A 574 13.07 -17.36 4.35
C CYS A 574 14.31 -17.15 5.22
N GLY A 575 14.59 -15.94 5.71
CA GLY A 575 15.85 -15.59 6.40
C GLY A 575 16.22 -16.51 7.58
N ASP A 576 15.24 -17.07 8.27
CA ASP A 576 15.38 -18.05 9.35
C ASP A 576 14.69 -19.38 9.06
N ILE A 577 14.49 -19.72 7.78
CA ILE A 577 13.76 -20.92 7.32
C ILE A 577 14.68 -21.82 6.49
N ASN A 578 14.66 -23.13 6.74
CA ASN A 578 15.36 -24.15 5.94
C ASN A 578 14.49 -25.41 5.73
N HIS A 579 15.05 -26.41 5.04
CA HIS A 579 14.37 -27.66 4.68
C HIS A 579 14.51 -28.76 5.74
N ILE A 580 14.95 -28.41 6.95
CA ILE A 580 15.41 -29.38 7.96
C ILE A 580 14.43 -29.44 9.12
N ASP A 581 13.67 -30.53 9.21
CA ASP A 581 12.93 -30.86 10.43
C ASP A 581 13.90 -31.44 11.48
N VAL A 582 14.28 -30.62 12.46
CA VAL A 582 15.19 -31.07 13.54
C VAL A 582 14.55 -32.09 14.48
N THR A 583 13.23 -32.31 14.40
CA THR A 583 12.53 -33.31 15.24
C THR A 583 12.61 -34.71 14.67
N ARG A 584 13.15 -34.88 13.44
CA ARG A 584 13.29 -36.17 12.75
C ARG A 584 14.67 -36.31 12.14
N ARG A 585 15.13 -37.55 11.95
CA ARG A 585 16.42 -37.84 11.30
C ARG A 585 16.35 -37.77 9.77
N GLU A 586 15.15 -37.95 9.23
CA GLU A 586 14.90 -37.93 7.79
C GLU A 586 15.22 -36.55 7.21
N ARG A 587 15.80 -36.56 6.01
CA ARG A 587 16.13 -35.35 5.26
C ARG A 587 15.35 -35.36 3.97
N LEU A 588 14.66 -34.26 3.70
CA LEU A 588 14.01 -34.04 2.43
C LEU A 588 15.09 -33.86 1.35
N THR A 589 14.96 -34.57 0.24
CA THR A 589 15.84 -34.37 -0.92
C THR A 589 15.37 -33.16 -1.72
N THR A 590 16.30 -32.49 -2.43
CA THR A 590 15.98 -31.39 -3.35
C THR A 590 14.87 -31.74 -4.33
N GLU A 591 14.94 -32.93 -4.92
CA GLU A 591 13.95 -33.44 -5.85
C GLU A 591 12.59 -33.62 -5.16
N HIS A 592 12.55 -34.22 -3.95
CA HIS A 592 11.30 -34.38 -3.21
C HIS A 592 10.64 -33.03 -2.90
N ILE A 593 11.43 -32.03 -2.49
CA ILE A 593 10.92 -30.68 -2.21
C ILE A 593 10.32 -30.06 -3.48
N GLY A 594 11.07 -30.05 -4.59
CA GLY A 594 10.63 -29.44 -5.83
C GLY A 594 9.37 -30.11 -6.41
N ARG A 595 9.33 -31.44 -6.44
CA ARG A 595 8.17 -32.21 -6.94
C ARG A 595 6.93 -32.06 -6.05
N THR A 596 7.13 -32.02 -4.73
CA THR A 596 6.01 -31.82 -3.78
C THR A 596 5.41 -30.43 -3.93
N LEU A 597 6.26 -29.41 -4.10
CA LEU A 597 5.81 -28.06 -4.39
C LEU A 597 5.13 -27.96 -5.77
N ALA A 598 5.61 -28.71 -6.77
CA ALA A 598 4.98 -28.78 -8.10
C ALA A 598 3.56 -29.32 -8.02
N LYS A 599 3.36 -30.38 -7.24
CA LYS A 599 2.04 -30.92 -6.96
C LYS A 599 1.13 -29.87 -6.32
N THR A 600 1.61 -29.14 -5.31
CA THR A 600 0.81 -28.05 -4.68
C THR A 600 0.40 -27.00 -5.69
N VAL A 601 1.33 -26.56 -6.54
CA VAL A 601 1.04 -25.56 -7.57
C VAL A 601 0.05 -26.12 -8.60
N ALA A 602 0.21 -27.37 -9.03
CA ALA A 602 -0.68 -28.04 -9.96
C ALA A 602 -2.10 -28.18 -9.41
N ASP A 603 -2.25 -28.57 -8.14
CA ASP A 603 -3.55 -28.65 -7.46
C ASP A 603 -4.21 -27.26 -7.38
N ALA A 604 -3.41 -26.21 -7.12
CA ALA A 604 -3.89 -24.82 -7.05
C ALA A 604 -4.33 -24.25 -8.41
N LEU A 605 -3.96 -24.87 -9.55
CA LEU A 605 -4.37 -24.40 -10.88
C LEU A 605 -5.89 -24.37 -11.04
N ALA A 606 -6.62 -25.26 -10.35
CA ALA A 606 -8.09 -25.29 -10.38
C ALA A 606 -8.73 -24.12 -9.61
N GLU A 607 -7.99 -23.49 -8.69
CA GLU A 607 -8.45 -22.40 -7.84
C GLU A 607 -8.03 -21.02 -8.37
N LEU A 608 -7.31 -20.99 -9.49
CA LEU A 608 -6.86 -19.76 -10.14
C LEU A 608 -8.04 -18.86 -10.47
N LYS A 609 -7.95 -17.61 -10.00
CA LYS A 609 -8.91 -16.55 -10.32
C LYS A 609 -8.30 -15.61 -11.34
N THR A 610 -9.08 -15.23 -12.35
CA THR A 610 -8.68 -14.18 -13.29
C THR A 610 -8.34 -12.90 -12.52
N ALA A 611 -7.14 -12.39 -12.75
CA ALA A 611 -6.65 -11.14 -12.20
C ALA A 611 -6.62 -10.07 -13.30
N ALA A 612 -6.87 -8.81 -12.92
CA ALA A 612 -6.80 -7.65 -13.82
C ALA A 612 -5.72 -6.65 -13.36
N PRO A 613 -4.45 -7.07 -13.24
CA PRO A 613 -3.38 -6.21 -12.72
C PRO A 613 -3.23 -4.90 -13.51
N SER A 614 -2.78 -3.86 -12.83
CA SER A 614 -2.42 -2.56 -13.43
C SER A 614 -0.93 -2.36 -13.43
N LEU A 615 -0.36 -2.01 -14.59
CA LEU A 615 0.98 -1.42 -14.65
C LEU A 615 0.95 0.11 -14.55
N ALA A 616 -0.23 0.73 -14.71
CA ALA A 616 -0.44 2.17 -14.58
C ALA A 616 -0.64 2.58 -13.12
#